data_AF-A0A449AUN5-F1
#
_entry.id   AF-A0A449AUN5-F1
#
_cell.length_a   1.000
_cell.length_b   1.000
_cell.length_c   1.000
_cell.angle_alpha   90.00
_cell.angle_beta   90.00
_cell.angle_gamma   90.00
#
_symmetry.space_group_name_H-M   'P 1'
#
loop_
_entity.id
_entity.type
_entity.pdbx_description
1 polymer ?
#
loop_
_entity_poly.entity_id
_entity_poly.type
_entity_poly.pdbx_seq_one_letter_code
_entity_poly.pdbx_strand_id
1 'polypeptide(L)'
;MINIFKKSEKNHNKSLLFLWNTIFWQKKINSVLKEFANLEIIKDTKLNELDFSKLNDKSKWENIDDLISDFITCLPFTDTASQQDKTMMINFIKFMFYQLSYKSFTKKVNLIFLKKSPYTIENKIAVNKSKRSFYYDFLDSFKYKPNYNITLIKLLKILL
;
A
#
# COMPACT_ATOMS: atom_id res chain seq x y z
N MET A 1 11.65 -35.29 -23.06
CA MET A 1 10.37 -34.55 -23.18
C MET A 1 9.76 -34.07 -21.84
N ILE A 2 10.53 -34.04 -20.73
CA ILE A 2 9.99 -33.73 -19.38
C ILE A 2 10.21 -32.26 -18.95
N ASN A 3 11.06 -31.52 -19.68
CA ASN A 3 11.48 -30.17 -19.27
C ASN A 3 10.51 -29.04 -19.63
N ILE A 4 9.59 -29.26 -20.58
CA ILE A 4 8.64 -28.25 -21.04
C ILE A 4 7.44 -28.15 -20.08
N PHE A 5 6.94 -29.28 -19.59
CA PHE A 5 5.82 -29.33 -18.63
C PHE A 5 6.17 -28.74 -17.26
N LYS A 6 7.36 -29.03 -16.71
CA LYS A 6 7.83 -28.39 -15.46
C LYS A 6 8.01 -26.88 -15.59
N LYS A 7 8.33 -26.38 -16.79
CA LYS A 7 8.52 -24.96 -17.07
C LYS A 7 7.17 -24.24 -17.25
N SER A 8 6.17 -24.89 -17.86
CA SER A 8 4.82 -24.33 -17.98
C SER A 8 4.10 -24.25 -16.63
N GLU A 9 4.17 -25.29 -15.78
CA GLU A 9 3.60 -25.26 -14.43
C GLU A 9 4.24 -24.19 -13.53
N LYS A 10 5.57 -24.05 -13.55
CA LYS A 10 6.27 -23.00 -12.80
C LYS A 10 5.86 -21.59 -13.26
N ASN A 11 5.64 -21.39 -14.55
CA ASN A 11 5.22 -20.09 -15.08
C ASN A 11 3.75 -19.80 -14.77
N HIS A 12 2.88 -20.81 -14.84
CA HIS A 12 1.45 -20.68 -14.52
C HIS A 12 1.24 -20.37 -13.03
N ASN A 13 1.97 -21.06 -12.14
CA ASN A 13 1.92 -20.81 -10.70
C ASN A 13 2.48 -19.42 -10.31
N LYS A 14 3.51 -18.94 -11.00
CA LYS A 14 4.02 -17.57 -10.81
C LYS A 14 3.01 -16.51 -11.25
N SER A 15 2.31 -16.74 -12.36
CA SER A 15 1.23 -15.88 -12.87
C SER A 15 0.07 -15.76 -11.87
N LEU A 16 -0.39 -16.90 -11.34
CA LEU A 16 -1.46 -16.94 -10.33
C LEU A 16 -1.06 -16.25 -9.03
N LEU A 17 0.12 -16.59 -8.47
CA LEU A 17 0.59 -15.99 -7.20
C LEU A 17 0.71 -14.45 -7.31
N PHE A 18 1.13 -13.96 -8.48
CA PHE A 18 1.14 -12.54 -8.78
C PHE A 18 -0.27 -11.94 -8.77
N LEU A 19 -1.22 -12.55 -9.48
CA LEU A 19 -2.60 -12.06 -9.55
C LEU A 19 -3.22 -11.98 -8.14
N TRP A 20 -3.01 -13.01 -7.33
CA TRP A 20 -3.44 -13.06 -5.94
C TRP A 20 -2.84 -11.95 -5.08
N ASN A 21 -1.54 -11.67 -5.22
CA ASN A 21 -0.89 -10.59 -4.47
C ASN A 21 -1.42 -9.21 -4.90
N THR A 22 -1.63 -8.99 -6.19
CA THR A 22 -2.21 -7.74 -6.70
C THR A 22 -3.62 -7.53 -6.17
N ILE A 23 -4.48 -8.55 -6.24
CA ILE A 23 -5.84 -8.51 -5.67
C ILE A 23 -5.80 -8.25 -4.16
N PHE A 24 -4.87 -8.91 -3.44
CA PHE A 24 -4.67 -8.67 -2.01
C PHE A 24 -4.34 -7.20 -1.73
N TRP A 25 -3.39 -6.61 -2.44
CA TRP A 25 -3.02 -5.20 -2.29
C TRP A 25 -4.18 -4.26 -2.59
N GLN A 26 -4.87 -4.46 -3.73
CA GLN A 26 -6.03 -3.65 -4.12
C GLN A 26 -7.12 -3.68 -3.04
N LYS A 27 -7.42 -4.86 -2.47
CA LYS A 27 -8.40 -4.99 -1.39
C LYS A 27 -8.00 -4.20 -0.14
N LYS A 28 -6.72 -4.24 0.24
CA LYS A 28 -6.21 -3.48 1.40
C LYS A 28 -6.29 -1.97 1.14
N ILE A 29 -5.87 -1.52 -0.04
CA ILE A 29 -5.92 -0.09 -0.43
C ILE A 29 -7.38 0.40 -0.41
N ASN A 30 -8.30 -0.30 -1.06
CA ASN A 30 -9.72 0.07 -1.07
C ASN A 30 -10.33 0.14 0.33
N SER A 31 -9.95 -0.79 1.22
CA SER A 31 -10.45 -0.77 2.60
C SER A 31 -9.94 0.46 3.36
N VAL A 32 -8.67 0.84 3.15
CA VAL A 32 -8.09 2.05 3.76
C VAL A 32 -8.75 3.32 3.20
N LEU A 33 -8.92 3.40 1.87
CA LEU A 33 -9.62 4.52 1.23
C LEU A 33 -11.02 4.69 1.82
N LYS A 34 -11.77 3.60 2.00
CA LYS A 34 -13.10 3.63 2.63
C LYS A 34 -13.08 4.20 4.05
N GLU A 35 -12.11 3.84 4.88
CA GLU A 35 -12.01 4.40 6.23
C GLU A 35 -11.70 5.91 6.21
N PHE A 36 -10.87 6.39 5.28
CA PHE A 36 -10.62 7.82 5.13
C PHE A 36 -11.79 8.59 4.48
N ALA A 37 -12.58 7.94 3.63
CA ALA A 37 -13.82 8.49 3.11
C ALA A 37 -14.88 8.65 4.22
N ASN A 38 -15.00 7.67 5.13
CA ASN A 38 -15.86 7.78 6.31
C ASN A 38 -15.46 8.90 7.27
N LEU A 39 -14.21 9.36 7.21
CA LEU A 39 -13.69 10.52 7.94
C LEU A 39 -13.82 11.83 7.15
N GLU A 40 -14.44 11.79 5.98
CA GLU A 40 -14.64 12.93 5.06
C GLU A 40 -13.33 13.60 4.58
N ILE A 41 -12.21 12.87 4.62
CA ILE A 41 -10.89 13.38 4.18
C ILE A 41 -10.73 13.25 2.67
N ILE A 42 -11.26 12.18 2.08
CA ILE A 42 -11.31 11.96 0.64
C ILE A 42 -12.74 11.63 0.21
N LYS A 43 -13.03 11.80 -1.07
CA LYS A 43 -14.27 11.32 -1.68
C LYS A 43 -14.32 9.79 -1.61
N ASP A 44 -15.51 9.21 -1.41
CA ASP A 44 -15.68 7.77 -1.47
C ASP A 44 -15.31 7.28 -2.87
N THR A 45 -14.30 6.42 -2.94
CA THR A 45 -13.65 6.02 -4.17
C THR A 45 -12.97 4.67 -3.99
N LYS A 46 -12.80 3.97 -5.11
CA LYS A 46 -11.96 2.77 -5.19
C LYS A 46 -10.74 3.04 -6.04
N LEU A 47 -9.70 2.25 -5.82
CA LEU A 47 -8.45 2.30 -6.54
C LEU A 47 -8.60 2.25 -8.06
N ASN A 48 -9.58 1.50 -8.58
CA ASN A 48 -9.84 1.39 -10.02
C ASN A 48 -10.58 2.59 -10.62
N GLU A 49 -11.06 3.50 -9.77
CA GLU A 49 -11.72 4.75 -10.16
C GLU A 49 -10.74 5.94 -10.08
N LEU A 50 -9.59 5.76 -9.43
CA LEU A 50 -8.50 6.74 -9.42
C LEU A 50 -7.78 6.73 -10.77
N ASP A 51 -7.23 7.89 -11.16
CA ASP A 51 -6.26 8.00 -12.25
C ASP A 51 -4.88 7.48 -11.81
N PHE A 52 -4.86 6.32 -11.16
CA PHE A 52 -3.68 5.64 -10.67
C PHE A 52 -3.41 4.44 -11.55
N SER A 53 -2.17 4.27 -12.02
CA SER A 53 -1.88 3.13 -12.86
C SER A 53 -2.00 1.81 -12.11
N LYS A 54 -2.29 0.77 -12.88
CA LYS A 54 -2.66 -0.50 -12.27
C LYS A 54 -1.42 -1.15 -11.68
N LEU A 55 -1.59 -1.77 -10.51
CA LEU A 55 -0.56 -2.58 -9.85
C LEU A 55 -0.14 -3.84 -10.65
N ASN A 56 -0.70 -4.06 -11.85
CA ASN A 56 -0.27 -5.11 -12.76
C ASN A 56 0.68 -4.64 -13.86
N ASP A 57 0.95 -3.33 -13.96
CA ASP A 57 1.93 -2.77 -14.89
C ASP A 57 3.34 -3.13 -14.41
N LYS A 58 3.97 -4.06 -15.10
CA LYS A 58 5.30 -4.57 -14.73
C LYS A 58 6.33 -3.45 -14.74
N SER A 59 7.08 -3.34 -13.65
CA SER A 59 8.22 -2.43 -13.51
C SER A 59 7.88 -0.96 -13.80
N LYS A 60 6.62 -0.54 -13.58
CA LYS A 60 6.20 0.85 -13.79
C LYS A 60 7.00 1.80 -12.90
N TRP A 61 7.15 1.46 -11.62
CA TRP A 61 7.81 2.32 -10.64
C TRP A 61 9.23 1.81 -10.35
N GLU A 62 10.19 2.72 -10.18
CA GLU A 62 11.58 2.34 -9.88
C GLU A 62 11.67 1.70 -8.49
N ASN A 63 10.97 2.28 -7.52
CA ASN A 63 11.00 1.91 -6.11
C ASN A 63 9.63 2.18 -5.45
N ILE A 64 9.50 1.88 -4.15
CA ILE A 64 8.23 2.09 -3.42
C ILE A 64 7.86 3.56 -3.26
N ASP A 65 8.82 4.46 -3.15
CA ASP A 65 8.56 5.89 -2.96
C ASP A 65 7.98 6.53 -4.23
N ASP A 66 8.42 6.07 -5.41
CA ASP A 66 7.81 6.45 -6.69
C ASP A 66 6.34 6.02 -6.76
N LEU A 67 6.05 4.77 -6.35
CA LEU A 67 4.69 4.26 -6.30
C LEU A 67 3.82 5.05 -5.33
N ILE A 68 4.35 5.33 -4.14
CA ILE A 68 3.65 6.11 -3.12
C ILE A 68 3.37 7.52 -3.63
N SER A 69 4.34 8.15 -4.29
CA SER A 69 4.20 9.52 -4.80
C SER A 69 3.12 9.60 -5.87
N ASP A 70 3.16 8.69 -6.85
CA ASP A 70 2.14 8.54 -7.90
C ASP A 70 0.75 8.28 -7.29
N PHE A 71 0.67 7.42 -6.27
CA PHE A 71 -0.61 7.16 -5.60
C PHE A 71 -1.16 8.40 -4.86
N ILE A 72 -0.29 9.13 -4.16
CA ILE A 72 -0.69 10.34 -3.40
C ILE A 72 -1.23 11.42 -4.35
N THR A 73 -0.65 11.59 -5.54
CA THR A 73 -1.12 12.60 -6.50
C THR A 73 -2.52 12.32 -7.02
N CYS A 74 -2.96 11.06 -6.97
CA CYS A 74 -4.28 10.63 -7.43
C CYS A 74 -5.34 10.64 -6.32
N LEU A 75 -4.99 11.02 -5.08
CA LEU A 75 -5.94 11.01 -3.96
C LEU A 75 -7.02 12.08 -4.12
N PRO A 76 -8.32 11.73 -4.11
CA PRO A 76 -9.40 12.68 -4.32
C PRO A 76 -9.79 13.34 -3.00
N PHE A 77 -8.91 14.19 -2.46
CA PHE A 77 -9.20 14.95 -1.25
C PHE A 77 -10.49 15.78 -1.40
N THR A 78 -11.24 15.87 -0.33
CA THR A 78 -12.40 16.77 -0.25
C THR A 78 -11.93 18.22 -0.10
N ASP A 79 -12.79 19.17 -0.48
CA ASP A 79 -12.49 20.60 -0.32
C ASP A 79 -12.47 21.03 1.15
N THR A 80 -13.12 20.24 2.02
CA THR A 80 -13.17 20.44 3.48
C THR A 80 -11.98 19.83 4.22
N ALA A 81 -11.18 18.98 3.57
CA ALA A 81 -10.02 18.35 4.21
C ALA A 81 -8.93 19.39 4.52
N SER A 82 -8.62 19.54 5.80
CA SER A 82 -7.55 20.42 6.26
C SER A 82 -6.18 19.93 5.78
N GLN A 83 -5.19 20.82 5.73
CA GLN A 83 -3.81 20.42 5.39
C GLN A 83 -3.26 19.38 6.38
N GLN A 84 -3.63 19.49 7.66
CA GLN A 84 -3.26 18.53 8.69
C GLN A 84 -3.84 17.14 8.38
N ASP A 85 -5.08 17.06 7.91
CA ASP A 85 -5.72 15.79 7.55
C ASP A 85 -5.09 15.14 6.33
N LYS A 86 -4.76 15.95 5.32
CA LYS A 86 -4.04 15.50 4.14
C LYS A 86 -2.68 14.90 4.53
N THR A 87 -1.89 15.63 5.33
CA THR A 87 -0.59 15.16 5.81
C THR A 87 -0.71 13.89 6.66
N MET A 88 -1.68 13.85 7.58
CA MET A 88 -1.95 12.68 8.41
C MET A 88 -2.30 11.45 7.57
N MET A 89 -3.22 11.57 6.62
CA MET A 89 -3.58 10.48 5.71
C MET A 89 -2.38 10.04 4.88
N ILE A 90 -1.60 10.98 4.32
CA ILE A 90 -0.39 10.69 3.55
C ILE A 90 0.62 9.88 4.38
N ASN A 91 0.81 10.22 5.65
CA ASN A 91 1.68 9.46 6.56
C ASN A 91 1.16 8.02 6.77
N PHE A 92 -0.16 7.85 6.93
CA PHE A 92 -0.74 6.50 6.99
C PHE A 92 -0.57 5.72 5.69
N ILE A 93 -0.76 6.36 4.53
CA ILE A 93 -0.58 5.74 3.21
C ILE A 93 0.87 5.29 3.02
N LYS A 94 1.86 6.12 3.39
CA LYS A 94 3.27 5.73 3.40
C LYS A 94 3.49 4.51 4.29
N PHE A 95 3.02 4.55 5.53
CA PHE A 95 3.10 3.41 6.45
C PHE A 95 2.47 2.14 5.86
N MET A 96 1.26 2.24 5.29
CA MET A 96 0.54 1.14 4.66
C MET A 96 1.38 0.48 3.58
N PHE A 97 1.90 1.26 2.62
CA PHE A 97 2.68 0.71 1.52
C PHE A 97 3.94 0.01 2.00
N TYR A 98 4.69 0.63 2.91
CA TYR A 98 5.86 -0.02 3.52
C TYR A 98 5.50 -1.28 4.32
N GLN A 99 4.35 -1.31 4.99
CA GLN A 99 3.88 -2.48 5.73
C GLN A 99 3.45 -3.63 4.81
N LEU A 100 2.74 -3.33 3.72
CA LEU A 100 2.36 -4.32 2.71
C LEU A 100 3.60 -4.88 1.99
N SER A 101 4.57 -4.02 1.66
CA SER A 101 5.86 -4.45 1.09
C SER A 101 6.63 -5.35 2.05
N TYR A 102 6.66 -5.04 3.34
CA TYR A 102 7.28 -5.90 4.35
C TYR A 102 6.61 -7.29 4.39
N LYS A 103 5.28 -7.34 4.35
CA LYS A 103 4.54 -8.59 4.29
C LYS A 103 4.88 -9.41 3.06
N SER A 104 4.92 -8.78 1.88
CA SER A 104 5.35 -9.46 0.64
C SER A 104 6.78 -9.98 0.74
N PHE A 105 7.72 -9.21 1.32
CA PHE A 105 9.08 -9.65 1.60
C PHE A 105 9.14 -10.89 2.50
N THR A 106 8.44 -10.88 3.65
CA THR A 106 8.41 -12.03 4.56
C THR A 106 7.84 -13.30 3.92
N LYS A 107 6.90 -13.13 2.98
CA LYS A 107 6.31 -14.23 2.19
C LYS A 107 7.10 -14.58 0.93
N LYS A 108 8.24 -13.93 0.68
CA LYS A 108 9.07 -14.10 -0.54
C LYS A 108 8.28 -13.86 -1.84
N VAL A 109 7.30 -12.97 -1.81
CA VAL A 109 6.49 -12.58 -2.97
C VAL A 109 7.14 -11.41 -3.67
N ASN A 110 7.40 -11.55 -4.97
CA ASN A 110 7.95 -10.48 -5.79
C ASN A 110 6.88 -9.43 -6.13
N LEU A 111 7.19 -8.15 -5.90
CA LEU A 111 6.35 -7.02 -6.26
C LEU A 111 6.66 -6.61 -7.71
N ILE A 112 6.05 -7.26 -8.70
CA ILE A 112 6.45 -7.11 -10.10
C ILE A 112 6.23 -5.71 -10.68
N PHE A 113 5.41 -4.90 -10.02
CA PHE A 113 5.16 -3.52 -10.41
C PHE A 113 6.30 -2.57 -10.00
N LEU A 114 7.23 -3.04 -9.15
CA LEU A 114 8.45 -2.32 -8.78
C LEU A 114 9.67 -2.94 -9.48
N LYS A 115 10.58 -2.10 -9.95
CA LYS A 115 11.89 -2.56 -10.44
C LYS A 115 12.80 -3.01 -9.29
N LYS A 116 12.79 -2.28 -8.18
CA LYS A 116 13.59 -2.59 -6.98
C LYS A 116 12.70 -3.04 -5.83
N SER A 117 13.07 -4.16 -5.19
CA SER A 117 12.41 -4.60 -3.97
C SER A 117 12.61 -3.54 -2.87
N PRO A 118 11.56 -3.12 -2.16
CA PRO A 118 11.68 -2.13 -1.10
C PRO A 118 12.50 -2.67 0.08
N TYR A 119 12.38 -3.98 0.34
CA TYR A 119 13.09 -4.67 1.41
C TYR A 119 14.11 -5.66 0.83
N THR A 120 15.32 -5.59 1.38
CA THR A 120 16.40 -6.56 1.23
C THR A 120 16.91 -6.95 2.62
N ILE A 121 17.79 -7.94 2.70
CA ILE A 121 18.36 -8.37 3.99
C ILE A 121 19.18 -7.22 4.61
N GLU A 122 19.87 -6.46 3.76
CA GLU A 122 20.79 -5.39 4.10
C GLU A 122 20.06 -4.13 4.56
N ASN A 123 18.96 -3.76 3.91
CA ASN A 123 18.28 -2.49 4.17
C ASN A 123 17.08 -2.59 5.16
N LYS A 124 16.68 -3.81 5.57
CA LYS A 124 15.43 -4.03 6.35
C LYS A 124 15.31 -3.18 7.61
N ILE A 125 16.43 -2.87 8.28
CA ILE A 125 16.44 -2.09 9.52
C ILE A 125 16.13 -0.63 9.20
N ALA A 126 16.82 -0.05 8.22
CA ALA A 126 16.60 1.32 7.79
C ALA A 126 15.17 1.52 7.27
N VAL A 127 14.68 0.61 6.42
CA VAL A 127 13.31 0.68 5.89
C VAL A 127 12.26 0.56 6.99
N ASN A 128 12.47 -0.33 7.98
CA ASN A 128 11.57 -0.43 9.13
C ASN A 128 11.60 0.83 10.01
N LYS A 129 12.74 1.53 10.12
CA LYS A 129 12.82 2.81 10.83
C LYS A 129 11.95 3.86 10.12
N SER A 130 12.08 4.00 8.80
CA SER A 130 11.25 4.93 8.01
C SER A 130 9.76 4.58 8.12
N LYS A 131 9.40 3.30 7.97
CA LYS A 131 8.02 2.82 8.16
C LYS A 131 7.44 3.23 9.52
N ARG A 132 8.21 3.06 10.61
CA ARG A 132 7.76 3.43 11.96
C ARG A 132 7.61 4.94 12.11
N SER A 133 8.51 5.73 11.52
CA SER A 133 8.40 7.20 11.53
C SER A 133 7.05 7.63 10.98
N PHE A 134 6.68 7.17 9.78
CA PHE A 134 5.38 7.50 9.18
C PHE A 134 4.19 7.07 10.05
N TYR A 135 4.29 5.94 10.74
CA TYR A 135 3.25 5.51 11.66
C TYR A 135 3.12 6.45 12.87
N TYR A 136 4.23 6.86 13.48
CA TYR A 136 4.20 7.78 14.61
C TYR A 136 3.74 9.18 14.19
N ASP A 137 4.21 9.70 13.05
CA ASP A 137 3.77 10.98 12.50
C ASP A 137 2.26 10.98 12.20
N PHE A 138 1.73 9.84 11.73
CA PHE A 138 0.30 9.62 11.60
C PHE A 138 -0.40 9.65 12.97
N LEU A 139 0.07 8.87 13.96
CA LEU A 139 -0.55 8.79 15.29
C LEU A 139 -0.60 10.15 16.00
N ASP A 140 0.46 10.94 15.88
CA ASP A 140 0.54 12.25 16.51
C ASP A 140 -0.50 13.23 15.99
N SER A 141 -0.90 13.08 14.73
CA SER A 141 -1.99 13.87 14.14
C SER A 141 -3.36 13.22 14.39
N PHE A 142 -3.45 11.90 14.25
CA PHE A 142 -4.70 11.17 14.27
C PHE A 142 -5.35 11.09 15.66
N LYS A 143 -4.55 11.18 16.74
CA LYS A 143 -5.05 11.14 18.13
C LYS A 143 -6.11 12.20 18.47
N TYR A 144 -6.19 13.28 17.68
CA TYR A 144 -7.18 14.33 17.86
C TYR A 144 -8.48 14.11 17.05
N LYS A 145 -8.58 13.03 16.28
CA LYS A 145 -9.79 12.73 15.49
C LYS A 145 -10.89 12.08 16.34
N PRO A 146 -12.17 12.38 16.03
CA PRO A 146 -13.29 11.66 16.62
C PRO A 146 -13.18 10.16 16.38
N ASN A 147 -13.60 9.36 17.35
CA ASN A 147 -13.54 7.89 17.29
C ASN A 147 -12.13 7.31 17.02
N TYR A 148 -11.07 8.05 17.37
CA TYR A 148 -9.66 7.69 17.16
C TYR A 148 -9.36 6.21 17.36
N ASN A 149 -9.64 5.65 18.55
CA ASN A 149 -9.31 4.26 18.86
C ASN A 149 -10.03 3.27 17.95
N ILE A 150 -11.32 3.49 17.68
CA ILE A 150 -12.13 2.58 16.86
C ILE A 150 -11.61 2.57 15.43
N THR A 151 -11.38 3.76 14.86
CA THR A 151 -10.90 3.89 13.47
C THR A 151 -9.46 3.42 13.33
N LEU A 152 -8.59 3.70 14.32
CA LEU A 152 -7.23 3.17 14.35
C LEU A 152 -7.23 1.64 14.32
N ILE A 153 -8.06 1.00 15.16
CA ILE A 153 -8.16 -0.46 15.19
C ILE A 153 -8.62 -1.00 13.83
N LYS A 154 -9.58 -0.37 13.17
CA LYS A 154 -10.03 -0.77 11.82
C LYS A 154 -8.89 -0.67 10.81
N LEU A 155 -8.21 0.49 10.75
CA LEU A 155 -7.08 0.75 9.88
C LEU A 155 -5.96 -0.28 10.09
N LEU A 156 -5.60 -0.58 11.34
CA LEU A 156 -4.58 -1.58 11.65
C LEU A 156 -5.03 -3.00 11.31
N LYS A 157 -6.29 -3.38 11.59
CA LYS A 157 -6.84 -4.70 11.22
C LYS A 157 -6.84 -4.94 9.71
N ILE A 158 -7.01 -3.89 8.91
CA ILE A 158 -6.83 -3.99 7.46
C ILE A 158 -5.39 -4.41 7.14
N LEU A 159 -4.38 -3.94 7.88
CA LEU A 159 -2.97 -4.18 7.57
C LEU A 159 -2.33 -5.35 8.34
N LEU A 160 -3.03 -5.95 9.31
CA LEU A 160 -2.66 -7.21 10.00
C LEU A 160 -3.03 -8.45 9.17
#